data_AF-A0A7C4QC91-F1
#
_entry.id   AF-A0A7C4QC91-F1
#
_cell.length_a   1.000
_cell.length_b   1.000
_cell.length_c   1.000
_cell.angle_alpha   90.00
_cell.angle_beta   90.00
_cell.angle_gamma   90.00
#
_symmetry.space_group_name_H-M   'P 1'
#
loop_
_entity.id
_entity.type
_entity.pdbx_description
1 polymer ?
#
loop_
_entity_poly.entity_id
_entity_poly.type
_entity_poly.pdbx_seq_one_letter_code
_entity_poly.pdbx_strand_id
1 'polypeptide(L)'
;MRTPAGFECEFFHADYHRGRNVEECRLVARNPRSEKWTRGLCRDCPVPRVLRANACPHLVLEAAVVKTLFGLGRQVQLQAHCTKSRQPVAEPEVGCGQCHRLGAFEDMTKDG
;
A
#
# COMPACT_ATOMS: atom_id res chain seq x y z
N MET A 1 -5.19 -11.71 3.91
CA MET A 1 -5.74 -11.82 5.28
C MET A 1 -6.53 -10.55 5.53
N ARG A 2 -7.67 -10.65 6.22
CA ARG A 2 -8.47 -9.48 6.56
C ARG A 2 -7.86 -8.74 7.74
N THR A 3 -7.65 -7.45 7.54
CA THR A 3 -7.28 -6.49 8.58
C THR A 3 -8.37 -6.40 9.65
N PRO A 4 -8.08 -5.81 10.83
CA PRO A 4 -9.10 -5.55 11.86
C PRO A 4 -10.24 -4.64 11.39
N ALA A 5 -10.02 -3.86 10.31
CA ALA A 5 -11.04 -3.03 9.67
C ALA A 5 -11.83 -3.75 8.56
N GLY A 6 -11.57 -5.05 8.32
CA GLY A 6 -12.32 -5.88 7.37
C GLY A 6 -11.79 -5.89 5.92
N PHE A 7 -10.74 -5.13 5.61
CA PHE A 7 -10.14 -5.11 4.27
C PHE A 7 -9.10 -6.21 4.09
N GLU A 8 -9.01 -6.82 2.90
CA GLU A 8 -7.87 -7.66 2.54
C GLU A 8 -6.58 -6.84 2.41
N CYS A 9 -5.52 -7.29 3.05
CA CYS A 9 -4.19 -6.69 2.97
C CYS A 9 -3.13 -7.78 3.08
N GLU A 10 -2.21 -7.86 2.12
CA GLU A 10 -1.13 -8.86 2.14
C GLU A 10 -0.09 -8.57 3.23
N PHE A 11 0.03 -7.32 3.66
CA PHE A 11 0.99 -6.90 4.68
C PHE A 11 0.46 -7.03 6.10
N PHE A 12 -0.83 -7.31 6.28
CA PHE A 12 -1.38 -7.60 7.59
C PHE A 12 -1.15 -9.06 7.94
N HIS A 13 -0.59 -9.28 9.12
CA HIS A 13 -0.40 -10.62 9.67
C HIS A 13 -1.00 -10.69 11.06
N ALA A 14 -1.65 -11.82 11.34
CA ALA A 14 -2.14 -12.17 12.65
C ALA A 14 -1.84 -13.64 12.98
N ASP A 15 -1.41 -13.90 14.21
CA ASP A 15 -1.26 -15.23 14.79
C ASP A 15 -2.08 -15.31 16.09
N TYR A 16 -3.17 -16.07 16.01
CA TYR A 16 -4.06 -16.37 17.14
C TYR A 16 -3.92 -17.81 17.65
N HIS A 17 -2.92 -18.56 17.18
CA HIS A 17 -2.79 -19.97 17.49
C HIS A 17 -2.49 -20.17 18.98
N ARG A 18 -3.23 -21.08 19.64
CA ARG A 18 -3.02 -21.48 21.05
C ARG A 18 -2.96 -20.31 22.04
N GLY A 19 -3.87 -19.35 21.89
CA GLY A 19 -3.98 -18.20 22.80
C GLY A 19 -2.97 -17.08 22.55
N ARG A 20 -2.18 -17.17 21.46
CA ARG A 20 -1.45 -16.00 20.96
C ARG A 20 -2.44 -14.94 20.48
N ASN A 21 -2.00 -13.69 20.50
CA ASN A 21 -2.74 -12.56 19.97
C ASN A 21 -1.76 -11.57 19.36
N VAL A 22 -1.03 -12.04 18.35
CA VAL A 22 -0.05 -11.23 17.63
C VAL A 22 -0.75 -10.66 16.42
N GLU A 23 -0.68 -9.35 16.26
CA GLU A 23 -1.09 -8.64 15.06
C GLU A 23 -0.02 -7.64 14.69
N GLU A 24 0.32 -7.58 13.40
CA GLU A 24 1.33 -6.66 12.89
C GLU A 24 1.00 -6.18 11.47
N CYS A 25 1.50 -4.98 11.15
CA CYS A 25 1.62 -4.52 9.78
C CYS A 25 3.08 -4.71 9.33
N ARG A 26 3.32 -5.76 8.54
CA ARG A 26 4.66 -6.11 8.05
C ARG A 26 5.27 -5.06 7.14
N LEU A 27 4.44 -4.24 6.49
CA LEU A 27 4.93 -3.12 5.67
C LEU A 27 5.54 -2.03 6.55
N VAL A 28 4.84 -1.64 7.60
CA VAL A 28 5.32 -0.64 8.57
C VAL A 28 6.50 -1.18 9.37
N ALA A 29 6.48 -2.46 9.75
CA ALA A 29 7.56 -3.10 10.51
C ALA A 29 8.92 -3.08 9.79
N ARG A 30 8.94 -2.95 8.45
CA ARG A 30 10.16 -2.79 7.65
C ARG A 30 10.79 -1.40 7.77
N ASN A 31 10.06 -0.42 8.31
CA ASN A 31 10.52 0.95 8.44
C ASN A 31 10.92 1.26 9.89
N PRO A 32 12.23 1.24 10.23
CA PRO A 32 12.70 1.49 11.59
C PRO A 32 12.46 2.94 12.05
N ARG A 33 12.16 3.86 11.14
CA ARG A 33 11.83 5.27 11.45
C ARG A 33 10.33 5.49 11.71
N SER A 34 9.51 4.45 11.59
CA SER A 34 8.08 4.53 11.83
C SER A 34 7.76 4.62 13.33
N GLU A 35 6.71 5.38 13.67
CA GLU A 35 6.05 5.22 14.97
C GLU A 35 5.44 3.82 15.11
N LYS A 36 5.12 3.44 16.36
CA LYS A 36 4.50 2.14 16.64
C LYS A 36 3.12 2.03 15.97
N TRP A 37 2.94 0.95 15.21
CA TRP A 37 1.67 0.57 14.61
C TRP A 37 0.65 0.09 15.66
N THR A 38 -0.63 0.34 15.42
CA THR A 38 -1.75 -0.16 16.21
C THR A 38 -2.91 -0.60 15.31
N ARG A 39 -3.75 -1.52 15.81
CA ARG A 39 -4.89 -2.11 15.07
C ARG A 39 -5.82 -1.06 14.47
N GLY A 40 -6.07 0.04 15.21
CA GLY A 40 -6.96 1.12 14.80
C GLY A 40 -6.50 1.86 13.54
N LEU A 41 -5.20 1.82 13.22
CA LEU A 41 -4.66 2.45 12.00
C LEU A 41 -5.15 1.77 10.71
N CYS A 42 -5.62 0.52 10.78
CA CYS A 42 -6.17 -0.16 9.61
C CYS A 42 -7.46 0.47 9.07
N ARG A 43 -8.21 1.22 9.90
CA ARG A 43 -9.46 1.86 9.49
C ARG A 43 -9.26 2.85 8.34
N ASP A 44 -8.18 3.64 8.44
CA ASP A 44 -7.89 4.75 7.51
C ASP A 44 -6.62 4.45 6.66
N CYS A 45 -6.16 3.19 6.65
CA CYS A 45 -4.93 2.80 5.97
C CYS A 45 -5.12 2.84 4.43
N PRO A 46 -4.22 3.50 3.68
CA PRO A 46 -4.34 3.59 2.22
C PRO A 46 -3.95 2.28 1.49
N VAL A 47 -3.15 1.42 2.13
CA VAL A 47 -2.54 0.23 1.49
C VAL A 47 -3.57 -0.70 0.83
N PRO A 48 -4.68 -1.12 1.49
CA PRO A 48 -5.65 -2.02 0.86
C PRO A 48 -6.32 -1.45 -0.39
N ARG A 49 -6.43 -0.12 -0.50
CA ARG A 49 -6.99 0.52 -1.69
C ARG A 49 -6.02 0.45 -2.86
N VAL A 50 -4.74 0.76 -2.62
CA VAL A 50 -3.68 0.67 -3.63
C VAL A 50 -3.52 -0.75 -4.13
N LEU A 51 -3.42 -1.75 -3.25
CA LEU A 51 -3.27 -3.15 -3.63
C LEU A 51 -4.42 -3.68 -4.49
N ARG A 52 -5.63 -3.15 -4.29
CA ARG A 52 -6.82 -3.52 -5.06
C ARG A 52 -6.86 -2.83 -6.42
N ALA A 53 -6.44 -1.57 -6.49
CA ALA A 53 -6.50 -0.75 -7.69
C ALA A 53 -5.33 -1.01 -8.65
N ASN A 54 -4.15 -1.35 -8.10
CA ASN A 54 -2.92 -1.45 -8.86
C ASN A 54 -2.16 -2.74 -8.56
N ALA A 55 -2.19 -3.66 -9.53
CA ALA A 55 -1.48 -4.94 -9.49
C ALA A 55 -0.13 -4.91 -10.21
N CYS A 56 0.46 -3.73 -10.45
CA CYS A 56 1.73 -3.61 -11.16
C CYS A 56 2.86 -4.31 -10.37
N PRO A 57 3.56 -5.31 -10.95
CA PRO A 57 4.63 -6.03 -10.26
C PRO A 57 5.88 -5.17 -10.00
N HIS A 58 5.97 -4.01 -10.66
CA HIS A 58 7.06 -3.06 -10.47
C HIS A 58 6.75 -1.99 -9.41
N LEU A 59 5.53 -1.96 -8.86
CA LEU A 59 5.17 -1.01 -7.81
C LEU A 59 5.67 -1.52 -6.46
N VAL A 60 6.55 -0.75 -5.83
CA VAL A 60 7.04 -1.01 -4.48
C VAL A 60 6.42 0.02 -3.55
N LEU A 61 5.89 -0.46 -2.43
CA LEU A 61 5.29 0.36 -1.39
C LEU A 61 6.23 0.45 -0.18
N GLU A 62 6.30 1.64 0.40
CA GLU A 62 6.89 1.90 1.71
C GLU A 62 5.86 2.61 2.58
N ALA A 63 5.76 2.22 3.85
CA ALA A 63 4.84 2.86 4.77
C ALA A 63 5.51 3.25 6.08
N ALA A 64 4.99 4.31 6.70
CA ALA A 64 5.36 4.76 8.03
C ALA A 64 4.11 5.19 8.79
N VAL A 65 4.08 4.97 10.09
CA VAL A 65 3.13 5.63 10.97
C VAL A 65 3.71 6.98 11.34
N VAL A 66 2.93 8.04 11.09
CA VAL A 66 3.32 9.42 11.38
C VAL A 66 2.30 10.06 12.32
N LYS A 67 2.76 11.01 13.13
CA LYS A 67 1.87 11.88 13.91
C LYS A 67 1.18 12.87 12.97
N THR A 68 -0.10 13.09 13.20
CA THR A 68 -0.89 14.13 12.52
C THR A 68 -0.68 15.49 13.19
N LEU A 69 -1.33 16.54 12.67
CA LEU A 69 -1.16 17.92 13.16
C LEU A 69 -1.25 18.01 14.69
N PHE A 70 -0.28 18.70 15.28
CA PHE A 70 -0.13 18.88 16.73
C PHE A 70 -0.09 17.59 17.57
N GLY A 71 0.17 16.42 16.95
CA GLY A 71 0.23 15.14 17.67
C GLY A 71 -1.13 14.57 18.10
N LEU A 72 -2.25 15.12 17.61
CA LEU A 72 -3.61 14.74 18.00
C LEU A 72 -4.04 13.34 17.52
N GLY A 73 -3.27 12.73 16.63
CA GLY A 73 -3.59 11.43 16.06
C GLY A 73 -2.41 10.84 15.30
N ARG A 74 -2.60 9.64 14.78
CA ARG A 74 -1.62 8.90 13.99
C ARG A 74 -2.26 8.39 12.72
N GLN A 75 -1.49 8.32 11.65
CA GLN A 75 -1.94 7.78 10.37
C GLN A 75 -0.83 6.99 9.69
N VAL A 76 -1.20 6.12 8.76
CA VAL A 76 -0.26 5.44 7.88
C VAL A 76 0.01 6.34 6.67
N GLN A 77 1.22 6.87 6.58
CA GLN A 77 1.73 7.52 5.38
C GLN A 77 2.28 6.48 4.43
N LEU A 78 1.90 6.56 3.16
CA LEU A 78 2.32 5.65 2.10
C LEU A 78 3.18 6.41 1.08
N GLN A 79 4.27 5.78 0.68
CA GLN A 79 5.07 6.20 -0.47
C GLN A 79 5.12 5.03 -1.45
N ALA A 80 5.14 5.34 -2.74
CA ALA A 80 5.22 4.35 -3.79
C ALA A 80 6.30 4.72 -4.81
N HIS A 81 6.99 3.70 -5.30
CA HIS A 81 8.03 3.84 -6.30
C HIS A 81 7.84 2.75 -7.37
N CYS A 82 8.09 3.09 -8.63
CA CYS A 82 8.10 2.11 -9.69
C CYS A 82 9.53 1.74 -10.05
N THR A 83 9.89 0.47 -9.87
CA THR A 83 11.24 -0.03 -10.15
C THR A 83 11.60 -0.01 -11.65
N LYS A 84 10.60 -0.09 -12.53
CA LYS A 84 10.80 -0.04 -13.99
C LYS A 84 11.09 1.37 -14.49
N SER A 85 10.28 2.35 -14.11
CA SER A 85 10.49 3.74 -14.52
C SER A 85 11.53 4.46 -13.64
N ARG A 86 11.85 3.90 -12.47
CA ARG A 86 12.75 4.45 -11.46
C ARG A 86 12.29 5.84 -10.98
N GLN A 87 10.99 6.00 -10.81
CA GLN A 87 10.36 7.26 -10.41
C GLN A 87 9.39 7.04 -9.24
N PRO A 88 9.22 8.06 -8.38
CA PRO A 88 8.12 8.07 -7.41
C PRO A 88 6.77 8.00 -8.15
N VAL A 89 5.79 7.36 -7.53
CA VAL A 89 4.41 7.26 -8.05
C VAL A 89 3.51 8.09 -7.15
N ALA A 90 3.08 9.25 -7.65
CA ALA A 90 2.27 10.21 -6.91
C ALA A 90 0.87 9.68 -6.58
N GLU A 91 0.28 8.90 -7.51
CA GLU A 91 -1.03 8.26 -7.36
C GLU A 91 -0.86 6.74 -7.49
N PRO A 92 -0.53 6.04 -6.39
CA PRO A 92 -0.22 4.61 -6.42
C PRO A 92 -1.38 3.75 -6.92
N GLU A 93 -2.62 4.20 -6.76
CA GLU A 93 -3.82 3.57 -7.28
C GLU A 93 -3.88 3.56 -8.82
N VAL A 94 -3.27 4.56 -9.47
CA VAL A 94 -3.25 4.71 -10.94
C VAL A 94 -2.00 4.05 -11.54
N GLY A 95 -0.85 4.20 -10.87
CA GLY A 95 0.44 3.69 -11.33
C GLY A 95 1.30 4.73 -12.04
N CYS A 96 2.46 4.30 -12.56
CA CYS A 96 3.49 5.22 -13.05
C CYS A 96 3.27 5.76 -14.48
N GLY A 97 2.15 5.42 -15.14
CA GLY A 97 1.86 5.77 -16.54
C GLY A 97 2.72 5.07 -17.59
N GLN A 98 3.77 4.34 -17.20
CA GLN A 98 4.71 3.68 -18.14
C GLN A 98 4.59 2.16 -18.16
N CYS A 99 4.18 1.55 -17.03
CA CYS A 99 4.09 0.09 -16.94
C CYS A 99 2.89 -0.48 -17.70
N HIS A 100 1.75 0.22 -17.67
CA HIS A 100 0.51 -0.21 -18.32
C HIS A 100 0.13 0.88 -19.33
N ARG A 101 0.66 0.80 -20.56
CA ARG A 101 0.25 1.70 -21.65
C ARG A 101 -1.15 1.29 -22.12
N LEU A 102 -2.13 2.15 -21.92
CA LEU A 102 -3.49 1.97 -22.43
C LEU A 102 -3.58 2.06 -23.96
N GLY A 103 -2.56 2.61 -24.63
CA GLY A 103 -2.55 2.88 -26.08
C GLY A 103 -2.30 1.68 -27.00
N ALA A 104 -2.14 0.45 -26.48
CA ALA A 104 -1.98 -0.73 -27.36
C ALA A 104 -3.23 -1.03 -28.21
N PHE A 105 -4.37 -0.41 -27.91
CA PHE A 105 -5.61 -0.53 -28.69
C PHE A 105 -5.71 0.47 -29.86
N GLU A 106 -5.03 1.61 -29.82
CA GLU A 106 -5.09 2.62 -30.90
C GLU A 106 -4.31 2.18 -32.13
N ASP A 107 -3.24 1.40 -31.95
CA ASP A 107 -2.39 0.91 -33.03
C ASP A 107 -3.07 -0.17 -33.90
N MET A 108 -4.17 -0.79 -33.43
CA MET A 108 -4.93 -1.79 -34.21
C MET A 108 -6.01 -1.19 -35.12
N THR A 109 -6.34 0.10 -34.97
CA THR A 109 -7.40 0.76 -35.76
C THR A 109 -6.89 1.57 -36.94
N LYS A 110 -5.56 1.66 -37.11
CA LYS A 110 -4.91 2.40 -38.21
C LYS A 110 -4.51 1.55 -39.41
N ASP A 111 -4.66 0.22 -39.30
CA ASP A 111 -4.30 -0.74 -40.35
C ASP A 111 -5.52 -1.39 -41.04
N GLY A 112 -6.72 -0.80 -40.88
CA GLY A 112 -8.00 -1.28 -41.44
C GLY A 112 -8.60 -0.36 -42.49
#